data_AF-A0A534M8L4-F1
#
_entry.id   AF-A0A534M8L4-F1
#
_cell.length_a   1.000
_cell.length_b   1.000
_cell.length_c   1.000
_cell.angle_alpha   90.00
_cell.angle_beta   90.00
_cell.angle_gamma   90.00
#
_symmetry.space_group_name_H-M   'P 1'
#
loop_
_entity.id
_entity.type
_entity.pdbx_description
1 polymer ?
#
loop_
_entity_poly.entity_id
_entity_poly.type
_entity_poly.pdbx_seq_one_letter_code
_entity_poly.pdbx_strand_id
1 'polypeptide(L)'
;MVPAEGVRLPLYYFDIETTGDDPQQDRIVTAQYQPLADDLSAVGPFQVIAEWEWGEKQVIQMALDKGVLEPTWDFVPVGNRLRFDLTFLIERATKWNLIEWDLAKLKYFWFTKPYVDLGPILVMLNRGSLAGSSLHNFSEKERGSRIPRMYLAGRFPEIIEYVTKERNAALDLLQEGRDVLGAMGDQRRRAPSAPDPA
;
A
#
# COMPACT_ATOMS: atom_id res chain seq x y z
N MET A 1 -25.29 -28.21 0.38
CA MET A 1 -25.05 -26.81 0.80
C MET A 1 -23.76 -26.39 0.10
N VAL A 2 -23.87 -25.58 -0.95
CA VAL A 2 -22.72 -25.09 -1.71
C VAL A 2 -22.13 -23.92 -0.91
N PRO A 3 -20.82 -23.86 -0.63
CA PRO A 3 -20.25 -22.67 -0.03
C PRO A 3 -20.42 -21.53 -1.05
N ALA A 4 -20.98 -20.41 -0.64
CA ALA A 4 -21.01 -19.22 -1.47
C ALA A 4 -19.56 -18.89 -1.90
N GLU A 5 -19.31 -18.81 -3.20
CA GLU A 5 -18.04 -18.32 -3.73
C GLU A 5 -17.81 -16.93 -3.16
N GLY A 6 -16.94 -16.87 -2.13
CA GLY A 6 -16.51 -15.63 -1.53
C GLY A 6 -15.85 -14.79 -2.60
N VAL A 7 -16.29 -13.54 -2.72
CA VAL A 7 -15.67 -12.53 -3.56
C VAL A 7 -14.18 -12.53 -3.26
N ARG A 8 -13.37 -13.04 -4.19
CA ARG A 8 -11.91 -13.01 -4.10
C ARG A 8 -11.51 -11.55 -4.23
N LEU A 9 -11.30 -10.86 -3.11
CA LEU A 9 -10.85 -9.47 -3.14
C LEU A 9 -9.38 -9.49 -3.59
N PRO A 10 -9.02 -8.79 -4.68
CA PRO A 10 -7.65 -8.76 -5.16
C PRO A 10 -6.89 -7.71 -4.35
N LEU A 11 -6.65 -8.07 -3.09
CA LEU A 11 -5.80 -7.32 -2.17
C LEU A 11 -4.36 -7.46 -2.64
N TYR A 12 -3.62 -6.36 -2.63
CA TYR A 12 -2.20 -6.37 -2.92
C TYR A 12 -1.45 -5.57 -1.87
N TYR A 13 -0.41 -6.15 -1.27
CA TYR A 13 0.62 -5.31 -0.69
C TYR A 13 1.12 -4.36 -1.78
N PHE A 14 1.23 -3.08 -1.47
CA PHE A 14 1.77 -2.08 -2.40
C PHE A 14 2.60 -1.06 -1.63
N ASP A 15 3.77 -0.73 -2.18
CA ASP A 15 4.68 0.26 -1.64
C ASP A 15 5.59 0.81 -2.75
N ILE A 16 6.09 2.03 -2.57
CA ILE A 16 7.11 2.62 -3.44
C ILE A 16 8.27 3.14 -2.62
N GLU A 17 9.44 3.12 -3.24
CA GLU A 17 10.58 3.87 -2.71
C GLU A 17 10.95 4.99 -3.64
N THR A 18 11.42 6.09 -3.08
CA THR A 18 11.67 7.34 -3.83
C THR A 18 13.01 7.95 -3.48
N THR A 19 13.51 8.86 -4.32
CA THR A 19 14.73 9.62 -4.03
C THR A 19 14.53 10.73 -2.99
N GLY A 20 13.28 10.99 -2.59
CA GLY A 20 12.86 12.01 -1.63
C GLY A 20 11.33 12.11 -1.58
N ASP A 21 10.81 13.09 -0.84
CA ASP A 21 9.39 13.17 -0.51
C ASP A 21 8.59 14.12 -1.44
N ASP A 22 9.22 14.79 -2.40
CA ASP A 22 8.54 15.71 -3.32
C ASP A 22 8.34 15.07 -4.71
N PRO A 23 7.13 14.61 -5.08
CA PRO A 23 6.90 13.98 -6.38
C PRO A 23 7.13 14.93 -7.57
N GLN A 24 7.15 16.24 -7.34
CA GLN A 24 7.49 17.23 -8.36
C GLN A 24 9.00 17.30 -8.65
N GLN A 25 9.87 16.75 -7.81
CA GLN A 25 11.32 16.79 -8.02
C GLN A 25 11.94 15.39 -8.01
N ASP A 26 11.50 14.58 -7.05
CA ASP A 26 12.02 13.25 -6.77
C ASP A 26 11.45 12.19 -7.71
N ARG A 27 12.16 11.06 -7.79
CA ARG A 27 11.89 9.93 -8.68
C ARG A 27 11.43 8.71 -7.90
N ILE A 28 10.66 7.85 -8.56
CA ILE A 28 10.39 6.48 -8.08
C ILE A 28 11.62 5.61 -8.34
N VAL A 29 12.12 5.00 -7.28
CA VAL A 29 13.26 4.10 -7.26
C VAL A 29 12.80 2.65 -7.43
N THR A 30 11.78 2.23 -6.67
CA THR A 30 11.13 0.93 -6.83
C THR A 30 9.61 1.04 -6.69
N ALA A 31 8.88 0.16 -7.36
CA ALA A 31 7.48 -0.14 -7.06
C ALA A 31 7.38 -1.62 -6.67
N GLN A 32 6.72 -1.91 -5.56
CA GLN A 32 6.65 -3.27 -5.02
C GLN A 32 5.22 -3.69 -4.82
N TYR A 33 4.92 -4.95 -5.15
CA TYR A 33 3.60 -5.50 -4.89
C TYR A 33 3.60 -7.01 -4.72
N GLN A 34 2.62 -7.49 -3.94
CA GLN A 34 2.36 -8.92 -3.76
C GLN A 34 0.87 -9.16 -3.57
N PRO A 35 0.25 -10.10 -4.30
CA PRO A 35 -1.12 -10.51 -4.01
C PRO A 35 -1.27 -10.99 -2.57
N LEU A 36 -2.39 -10.67 -1.94
CA LEU A 36 -2.75 -11.13 -0.61
C LEU A 36 -4.07 -11.91 -0.67
N ALA A 37 -4.24 -12.87 0.24
CA ALA A 37 -5.55 -13.45 0.51
C ALA A 37 -6.37 -12.53 1.42
N ASP A 38 -7.66 -12.86 1.62
CA ASP A 38 -8.57 -12.07 2.47
C ASP A 38 -8.10 -11.98 3.93
N ASP A 39 -7.28 -12.93 4.36
CA ASP A 39 -6.65 -12.97 5.67
C ASP A 39 -5.33 -12.15 5.70
N LEU A 40 -5.02 -11.39 4.65
CA LEU A 40 -3.78 -10.61 4.49
C LEU A 40 -2.50 -11.46 4.45
N SER A 41 -2.61 -12.78 4.29
CA SER A 41 -1.45 -13.63 4.03
C SER A 41 -0.93 -13.42 2.61
N ALA A 42 0.40 -13.46 2.46
CA ALA A 42 1.07 -13.28 1.19
C ALA A 42 0.79 -14.46 0.23
N VAL A 43 0.36 -14.17 -1.00
CA VAL A 43 0.08 -15.16 -2.04
C VAL A 43 0.95 -14.90 -3.27
N GLY A 44 1.64 -15.93 -3.74
CA GLY A 44 2.50 -15.82 -4.92
C GLY A 44 3.76 -14.95 -4.68
N PRO A 45 4.47 -14.58 -5.76
CA PRO A 45 5.76 -13.91 -5.63
C PRO A 45 5.63 -12.44 -5.21
N PHE A 46 6.52 -12.02 -4.31
CA PHE A 46 6.77 -10.60 -4.05
C PHE A 46 7.56 -10.00 -5.22
N GLN A 47 6.96 -9.04 -5.91
CA GLN A 47 7.57 -8.38 -7.05
C GLN A 47 8.14 -7.04 -6.63
N VAL A 48 9.42 -6.82 -6.94
CA VAL A 48 10.11 -5.54 -6.78
C VAL A 48 10.58 -5.12 -8.16
N ILE A 49 10.01 -4.03 -8.68
CA ILE A 49 10.38 -3.48 -9.97
C ILE A 49 11.24 -2.26 -9.71
N ALA A 50 12.46 -2.26 -10.22
CA ALA A 50 13.46 -1.26 -9.89
C ALA A 50 13.87 -0.41 -11.10
N GLU A 51 14.05 0.89 -10.88
CA GLU A 51 14.37 1.80 -11.98
C GLU A 51 15.78 1.60 -12.54
N TRP A 52 16.71 1.06 -11.75
CA TRP A 52 18.08 0.79 -12.24
C TRP A 52 18.16 -0.37 -13.22
N GLU A 53 17.10 -1.18 -13.33
CA GLU A 53 16.99 -2.26 -14.31
C GLU A 53 16.26 -1.82 -15.58
N TRP A 54 15.19 -1.03 -15.43
CA TRP A 54 14.22 -0.77 -16.52
C TRP A 54 13.95 0.71 -16.80
N GLY A 55 14.44 1.61 -15.94
CA GLY A 55 14.11 3.03 -15.92
C GLY A 55 12.77 3.34 -15.24
N GLU A 56 12.66 4.54 -14.65
CA GLU A 56 11.47 4.99 -13.90
C GLU A 56 10.16 4.85 -14.71
N LYS A 57 10.18 5.24 -15.99
CA LYS A 57 9.01 5.14 -16.88
C LYS A 57 8.46 3.71 -16.94
N GLN A 58 9.34 2.71 -17.02
CA GLN A 58 8.93 1.31 -17.11
C GLN A 58 8.42 0.79 -15.76
N VAL A 59 9.03 1.20 -14.65
CA VAL A 59 8.54 0.89 -13.28
C VAL A 59 7.09 1.37 -13.13
N ILE A 60 6.83 2.62 -13.53
CA ILE A 60 5.50 3.21 -13.47
C ILE A 60 4.54 2.48 -14.40
N GLN A 61 4.93 2.26 -15.66
CA GLN A 61 4.07 1.54 -16.62
C GLN A 61 3.64 0.18 -16.10
N MET A 62 4.55 -0.59 -15.50
CA MET A 62 4.22 -1.90 -14.93
C MET A 62 3.26 -1.81 -13.73
N ALA A 63 3.34 -0.75 -12.93
CA ALA A 63 2.35 -0.50 -11.86
C ALA A 63 0.97 -0.12 -12.45
N LEU A 64 0.95 0.69 -13.52
CA LEU A 64 -0.29 1.06 -14.22
C LEU A 64 -0.95 -0.16 -14.88
N ASP A 65 -0.17 -1.02 -15.54
CA ASP A 65 -0.66 -2.25 -16.18
C ASP A 65 -1.29 -3.24 -15.19
N LYS A 66 -0.97 -3.11 -13.90
CA LYS A 66 -1.62 -3.87 -12.81
C LYS A 66 -2.94 -3.25 -12.32
N GLY A 67 -3.29 -2.06 -12.80
CA GLY A 67 -4.48 -1.35 -12.39
C GLY A 67 -4.35 -0.60 -11.06
N VAL A 68 -3.12 -0.29 -10.61
CA VAL A 68 -2.90 0.41 -9.32
C VAL A 68 -3.69 1.73 -9.26
N LEU A 69 -3.75 2.47 -10.36
CA LEU A 69 -4.50 3.74 -10.45
C LEU A 69 -5.93 3.60 -10.98
N GLU A 70 -6.40 2.40 -11.28
CA GLU A 70 -7.79 2.19 -11.65
C GLU A 70 -8.67 2.29 -10.40
N PRO A 71 -9.72 3.14 -10.40
CA PRO A 71 -10.61 3.32 -9.25
C PRO A 71 -11.63 2.18 -9.13
N THR A 72 -11.19 0.95 -9.39
CA THR A 72 -11.98 -0.29 -9.30
C THR A 72 -11.54 -1.11 -8.10
N TRP A 73 -12.20 -2.26 -7.91
CA TRP A 73 -11.84 -3.25 -6.89
C TRP A 73 -10.86 -4.30 -7.41
N ASP A 74 -10.31 -4.15 -8.62
CA ASP A 74 -9.42 -5.16 -9.25
C ASP A 74 -7.99 -5.14 -8.70
N PHE A 75 -7.60 -4.02 -8.10
CA PHE A 75 -6.36 -3.85 -7.34
C PHE A 75 -6.64 -3.00 -6.11
N VAL A 76 -6.73 -3.61 -4.93
CA VAL A 76 -6.91 -2.89 -3.67
C VAL A 76 -5.54 -2.83 -2.97
N PRO A 77 -4.85 -1.68 -2.98
CA PRO A 77 -3.56 -1.55 -2.31
C PRO A 77 -3.75 -1.64 -0.79
N VAL A 78 -2.86 -2.41 -0.17
CA VAL A 78 -2.72 -2.62 1.26
C VAL A 78 -1.29 -2.23 1.61
N GLY A 79 -1.09 -1.30 2.54
CA GLY A 79 0.25 -0.75 2.79
C GLY A 79 0.23 0.37 3.81
N ASN A 80 1.32 1.13 3.88
CA ASN A 80 1.50 2.17 4.90
C ASN A 80 1.68 3.54 4.25
N ARG A 81 0.80 4.50 4.59
CA ARG A 81 0.79 5.84 3.98
C ARG A 81 0.53 5.80 2.47
N LEU A 82 -0.39 4.94 2.02
CA LEU A 82 -0.73 4.74 0.61
C LEU A 82 -1.13 6.02 -0.12
N ARG A 83 -1.61 7.04 0.59
CA ARG A 83 -1.84 8.35 0.00
C ARG A 83 -0.58 8.98 -0.57
N PHE A 84 0.55 8.82 0.12
CA PHE A 84 1.85 9.24 -0.40
C PHE A 84 2.17 8.46 -1.68
N ASP A 85 2.17 7.13 -1.62
CA ASP A 85 2.58 6.26 -2.72
C ASP A 85 1.76 6.49 -3.99
N LEU A 86 0.43 6.49 -3.86
CA LEU A 86 -0.49 6.68 -4.98
C LEU A 86 -0.39 8.10 -5.54
N THR A 87 -0.30 9.14 -4.69
CA THR A 87 -0.12 10.53 -5.17
C THR A 87 1.20 10.68 -5.93
N PHE A 88 2.26 10.07 -5.42
CA PHE A 88 3.57 10.10 -6.06
C PHE A 88 3.51 9.40 -7.41
N LEU A 89 2.89 8.22 -7.49
CA LEU A 89 2.71 7.47 -8.73
C LEU A 89 1.92 8.29 -9.77
N ILE A 90 0.83 8.96 -9.37
CA ILE A 90 0.02 9.82 -10.25
C ILE A 90 0.88 10.95 -10.84
N GLU A 91 1.59 11.69 -10.01
CA GLU A 91 2.41 12.83 -10.43
C GLU A 91 3.52 12.38 -11.39
N ARG A 92 4.25 11.30 -11.04
CA ARG A 92 5.32 10.78 -11.89
C ARG A 92 4.80 10.20 -13.19
N ALA A 93 3.69 9.48 -13.16
CA ALA A 93 3.04 8.95 -14.37
C ALA A 93 2.58 10.09 -15.32
N THR A 94 2.05 11.18 -14.76
CA THR A 94 1.66 12.37 -15.53
C THR A 94 2.87 13.00 -16.21
N LYS A 95 3.99 13.18 -15.49
CA LYS A 95 5.24 13.71 -16.06
C LYS A 95 5.84 12.87 -17.18
N TRP A 96 5.70 11.55 -17.09
CA TRP A 96 6.12 10.64 -18.15
C TRP A 96 5.13 10.54 -19.31
N ASN A 97 4.02 11.31 -19.27
CA ASN A 97 2.91 11.27 -20.21
C ASN A 97 2.32 9.87 -20.37
N LEU A 98 2.26 9.10 -19.27
CA LEU A 98 1.66 7.77 -19.24
C LEU A 98 0.15 7.84 -18.93
N ILE A 99 -0.28 8.90 -18.27
CA ILE A 99 -1.68 9.16 -17.93
C ILE A 99 -1.98 10.65 -18.16
N GLU A 100 -3.25 10.95 -18.40
CA GLU A 100 -3.77 12.32 -18.48
C GLU A 100 -4.82 12.56 -17.40
N TRP A 101 -4.47 13.39 -16.42
CA TRP A 101 -5.31 13.66 -15.26
C TRP A 101 -5.68 15.13 -15.19
N ASP A 102 -6.96 15.39 -15.01
CA ASP A 102 -7.49 16.69 -14.63
C ASP A 102 -7.98 16.64 -13.18
N LEU A 103 -8.42 17.80 -12.67
CA LEU A 103 -8.92 17.92 -11.31
C LEU A 103 -10.16 17.05 -11.05
N ALA A 104 -10.98 16.78 -12.06
CA ALA A 104 -12.19 15.97 -11.92
C ALA A 104 -11.84 14.48 -11.76
N LYS A 105 -10.94 13.95 -12.60
CA LYS A 105 -10.43 12.57 -12.50
C LYS A 105 -9.71 12.34 -11.18
N LEU A 106 -8.86 13.28 -10.75
CA LEU A 106 -8.15 13.20 -9.46
C LEU A 106 -9.13 13.12 -8.29
N LYS A 107 -10.17 13.97 -8.27
CA LYS A 107 -11.23 13.93 -7.25
C LYS A 107 -12.00 12.60 -7.26
N TYR A 108 -12.37 12.13 -8.45
CA TYR A 108 -13.09 10.87 -8.59
C TYR A 108 -12.26 9.67 -8.12
N PHE A 109 -10.97 9.64 -8.46
CA PHE A 109 -10.04 8.60 -8.00
C PHE A 109 -9.99 8.54 -6.48
N TRP A 110 -9.70 9.67 -5.81
CA TRP A 110 -9.60 9.68 -4.34
C TRP A 110 -10.92 9.45 -3.62
N PHE A 111 -12.04 9.73 -4.30
CA PHE A 111 -13.36 9.42 -3.78
C PHE A 111 -13.70 7.92 -3.88
N THR A 112 -13.22 7.24 -4.93
CA THR A 112 -13.72 5.90 -5.30
C THR A 112 -12.72 4.78 -5.03
N LYS A 113 -11.40 5.05 -5.15
CA LYS A 113 -10.36 4.03 -5.05
C LYS A 113 -10.38 3.37 -3.66
N PRO A 114 -10.67 2.06 -3.55
CA PRO A 114 -10.52 1.34 -2.29
C PRO A 114 -9.03 1.16 -1.97
N TYR A 115 -8.67 1.27 -0.70
CA TYR A 115 -7.35 0.93 -0.18
C TYR A 115 -7.39 0.65 1.33
N VAL A 116 -6.43 -0.12 1.83
CA VAL A 116 -6.27 -0.46 3.25
C VAL A 116 -4.96 0.12 3.75
N ASP A 117 -5.05 1.22 4.49
CA ASP A 117 -3.87 1.92 5.02
C ASP A 117 -3.58 1.48 6.46
N LEU A 118 -2.32 1.13 6.74
CA LEU A 118 -1.80 0.75 8.04
C LEU A 118 -1.63 1.98 8.97
N GLY A 119 -1.55 3.20 8.43
CA GLY A 119 -1.34 4.44 9.18
C GLY A 119 -2.32 4.63 10.34
N PRO A 120 -3.64 4.54 10.13
CA PRO A 120 -4.62 4.61 11.22
C PRO A 120 -4.43 3.56 12.32
N ILE A 121 -4.01 2.33 11.97
CA ILE A 121 -3.73 1.27 12.94
C ILE A 121 -2.50 1.65 13.77
N LEU A 122 -1.43 2.15 13.15
CA LEU A 122 -0.24 2.62 13.86
C LEU A 122 -0.55 3.76 14.83
N VAL A 123 -1.47 4.67 14.47
CA VAL A 123 -1.93 5.74 15.37
C VAL A 123 -2.66 5.14 16.58
N MET A 124 -3.52 4.15 16.38
CA MET A 124 -4.22 3.47 17.47
C MET A 124 -3.26 2.70 18.38
N LEU A 125 -2.27 2.00 17.81
CA LEU A 125 -1.19 1.35 18.58
C LEU A 125 -0.39 2.38 19.39
N ASN A 126 -0.22 3.57 18.84
CA ASN A 126 0.39 4.72 19.52
C ASN A 126 -0.60 5.51 20.40
N ARG A 127 -1.68 4.88 20.87
CA ARG A 127 -2.69 5.46 21.78
C ARG A 127 -3.33 6.74 21.25
N GLY A 128 -3.51 6.84 19.93
CA GLY A 128 -4.08 8.00 19.25
C GLY A 128 -3.09 9.12 18.94
N SER A 129 -1.81 8.99 19.30
CA SER A 129 -0.80 10.00 18.98
C SER A 129 -0.28 9.84 17.55
N LEU A 130 -0.32 10.92 16.76
CA LEU A 130 0.33 10.98 15.44
C LEU A 130 1.86 11.03 15.57
N ALA A 131 2.36 11.76 16.57
CA ALA A 131 3.80 11.83 16.82
C ALA A 131 4.28 10.46 17.34
N GLY A 132 5.17 9.82 16.59
CA GLY A 132 5.69 8.49 16.90
C GLY A 132 4.88 7.32 16.33
N SER A 133 3.85 7.55 15.52
CA SER A 133 3.05 6.47 14.90
C SER A 133 3.67 5.86 13.63
N SER A 134 4.99 5.93 13.48
CA SER A 134 5.68 5.38 12.32
C SER A 134 5.97 3.89 12.50
N LEU A 135 5.89 3.11 11.41
CA LEU A 135 6.08 1.65 11.41
C LEU A 135 7.36 1.19 12.14
N HIS A 136 8.47 1.94 12.01
CA HIS A 136 9.74 1.60 12.67
C HIS A 136 9.70 1.63 14.22
N ASN A 137 8.67 2.23 14.83
CA ASN A 137 8.50 2.19 16.28
C ASN A 137 7.77 0.93 16.76
N PHE A 138 7.18 0.17 15.83
CA PHE A 138 6.37 -1.01 16.11
C PHE A 138 6.88 -2.27 15.38
N SER A 139 8.05 -2.18 14.74
CA SER A 139 8.68 -3.29 14.02
C SER A 139 10.19 -3.12 14.02
N GLU A 140 10.94 -4.21 13.80
CA GLU A 140 12.41 -4.22 13.71
C GLU A 140 12.95 -3.62 12.40
N LYS A 141 12.34 -2.53 11.93
CA LYS A 141 12.64 -1.89 10.65
C LYS A 141 13.59 -0.69 10.79
N GLU A 142 14.49 -0.52 9.83
CA GLU A 142 15.31 0.67 9.69
C GLU A 142 14.56 1.87 9.06
N ARG A 143 15.05 3.11 9.28
CA ARG A 143 14.44 4.35 8.74
C ARG A 143 14.59 4.48 7.22
N GLY A 144 13.51 4.83 6.53
CA GLY A 144 13.44 4.97 5.05
C GLY A 144 14.29 6.09 4.47
N SER A 145 14.66 7.09 5.28
CA SER A 145 15.56 8.18 4.89
C SER A 145 16.95 7.72 4.41
N ARG A 146 17.28 6.43 4.51
CA ARG A 146 18.50 5.83 3.99
C ARG A 146 18.43 5.50 2.50
N ILE A 147 17.24 5.32 1.93
CA ILE A 147 17.05 4.85 0.56
C ILE A 147 17.70 5.78 -0.47
N PRO A 148 17.52 7.12 -0.42
CA PRO A 148 18.20 8.02 -1.36
C PRO A 148 19.72 7.89 -1.31
N ARG A 149 20.30 7.69 -0.12
CA ARG A 149 21.75 7.52 0.05
C ARG A 149 22.23 6.18 -0.50
N MET A 150 21.49 5.10 -0.25
CA MET A 150 21.81 3.77 -0.80
C MET A 150 21.73 3.77 -2.32
N TYR A 151 20.72 4.44 -2.88
CA TYR A 151 20.52 4.57 -4.31
C TYR A 151 21.66 5.34 -4.98
N LEU A 152 22.02 6.52 -4.45
CA LEU A 152 23.16 7.31 -4.96
C LEU A 152 24.50 6.57 -4.85
N ALA A 153 24.65 5.68 -3.87
CA ALA A 153 25.83 4.85 -3.69
C ALA A 153 25.82 3.55 -4.50
N GLY A 154 24.77 3.29 -5.30
CA GLY A 154 24.64 2.06 -6.08
C GLY A 154 24.44 0.79 -5.24
N ARG A 155 24.01 0.92 -3.97
CA ARG A 155 23.80 -0.19 -3.04
C ARG A 155 22.45 -0.88 -3.26
N PHE A 156 22.16 -1.24 -4.51
CA PHE A 156 20.87 -1.79 -4.92
C PHE A 156 20.44 -3.07 -4.19
N PRO A 157 21.34 -4.05 -3.91
CA PRO A 157 20.96 -5.23 -3.15
C PRO A 157 20.40 -4.91 -1.76
N GLU A 158 20.88 -3.84 -1.13
CA GLU A 158 20.41 -3.41 0.19
C GLU A 158 19.05 -2.72 0.12
N ILE A 159 18.73 -2.04 -0.99
CA ILE A 159 17.39 -1.51 -1.24
C ILE A 159 16.40 -2.67 -1.36
N ILE A 160 16.76 -3.74 -2.09
CA ILE A 160 15.91 -4.94 -2.20
C ILE A 160 15.70 -5.61 -0.85
N GLU A 161 16.75 -5.74 -0.03
CA GLU A 161 16.64 -6.26 1.33
C GLU A 161 15.75 -5.36 2.20
N TYR A 162 15.92 -4.04 2.09
CA TYR A 162 15.14 -3.04 2.83
C TYR A 162 13.64 -3.18 2.56
N VAL A 163 13.22 -3.11 1.29
CA VAL A 163 11.80 -3.19 0.92
C VAL A 163 11.20 -4.55 1.26
N THR A 164 12.01 -5.61 1.26
CA THR A 164 11.56 -6.94 1.70
C THR A 164 11.27 -6.96 3.21
N LYS A 165 12.14 -6.36 4.02
CA LYS A 165 11.92 -6.23 5.47
C LYS A 165 10.73 -5.32 5.78
N GLU A 166 10.59 -4.21 5.05
CA GLU A 166 9.43 -3.31 5.18
C GLU A 166 8.13 -4.05 4.93
N ARG A 167 8.05 -4.76 3.81
CA ARG A 167 6.88 -5.55 3.44
C ARG A 167 6.51 -6.56 4.51
N ASN A 168 7.48 -7.32 5.01
CA ASN A 168 7.23 -8.31 6.06
C ASN A 168 6.70 -7.64 7.34
N ALA A 169 7.37 -6.59 7.82
CA ALA A 169 6.95 -5.85 9.00
C ALA A 169 5.54 -5.26 8.87
N ALA A 170 5.19 -4.72 7.70
CA ALA A 170 3.86 -4.19 7.43
C ALA A 170 2.80 -5.29 7.45
N LEU A 171 3.05 -6.43 6.78
CA LEU A 171 2.10 -7.54 6.73
C LEU A 171 1.91 -8.22 8.10
N ASP A 172 2.99 -8.44 8.85
CA ASP A 172 2.92 -9.02 10.19
C ASP A 172 2.03 -8.16 11.10
N LEU A 173 2.23 -6.84 11.09
CA LEU A 173 1.45 -5.92 11.92
C LEU A 173 0.00 -5.80 11.44
N LEU A 174 -0.24 -5.84 10.13
CA LEU A 174 -1.60 -5.86 9.57
C LEU A 174 -2.36 -7.12 9.95
N GLN A 175 -1.71 -8.29 9.94
CA GLN A 175 -2.32 -9.55 10.34
C GLN A 175 -2.63 -9.57 11.84
N GLU A 176 -1.70 -9.13 12.68
CA GLU A 176 -1.95 -8.99 14.13
C GLU A 176 -3.07 -7.98 14.40
N GLY A 177 -3.03 -6.82 13.73
CA GLY A 177 -4.07 -5.80 13.82
C GLY A 177 -5.44 -6.33 13.40
N ARG A 178 -5.51 -7.12 12.32
CA ARG A 178 -6.74 -7.79 11.87
C ARG A 178 -7.31 -8.67 12.96
N ASP A 179 -6.50 -9.48 13.63
CA ASP A 179 -6.97 -10.40 14.66
C ASP A 179 -7.51 -9.68 15.88
N VAL A 180 -6.78 -8.68 16.38
CA VAL A 180 -7.19 -7.88 17.53
C VAL A 180 -8.47 -7.09 17.23
N LEU A 181 -8.49 -6.40 16.08
CA LEU A 181 -9.65 -5.59 15.68
C LEU A 181 -10.85 -6.47 15.29
N GLY A 182 -10.61 -7.63 14.70
CA GLY A 182 -11.63 -8.63 14.40
C GLY A 182 -12.33 -9.12 15.66
N ALA A 183 -11.57 -9.53 16.67
CA ALA A 183 -12.12 -9.93 17.97
C ALA A 183 -12.94 -8.82 18.65
N MET A 184 -12.45 -7.57 18.59
CA MET A 184 -13.19 -6.41 19.05
C MET A 184 -14.48 -6.20 18.24
N GLY A 185 -14.42 -6.38 16.92
CA GLY A 185 -15.57 -6.28 16.02
C GLY A 185 -16.64 -7.31 16.32
N ASP A 186 -16.25 -8.56 16.61
CA ASP A 186 -17.17 -9.64 16.97
C ASP A 186 -17.90 -9.35 18.29
N GLN A 187 -17.19 -8.80 19.29
CA GLN A 187 -17.81 -8.37 20.55
C GLN A 187 -18.80 -7.20 20.37
N ARG A 188 -18.61 -6.36 19.35
CA ARG A 188 -19.44 -5.17 19.09
C ARG A 188 -20.51 -5.37 18.03
N ARG A 189 -20.52 -6.51 17.33
CA ARG A 189 -21.47 -6.81 16.28
C ARG A 189 -22.88 -6.81 16.87
N ARG A 190 -23.68 -5.82 16.49
CA ARG A 190 -25.09 -5.76 16.90
C ARG A 190 -25.83 -6.88 16.19
N ALA A 191 -26.69 -7.60 16.91
CA ALA A 191 -27.65 -8.49 16.29
C ALA A 191 -28.52 -7.67 15.31
N PRO A 192 -28.85 -8.20 14.12
CA PRO A 192 -29.75 -7.51 13.21
C PRO A 192 -31.06 -7.21 13.96
N SER A 193 -31.51 -5.96 13.90
CA SER A 193 -32.81 -5.58 14.43
C SER A 193 -33.89 -6.43 13.76
N ALA A 194 -34.84 -6.94 14.54
CA ALA A 194 -36.01 -7.61 13.99
C ALA A 194 -36.66 -6.67 12.96
N PRO A 195 -37.14 -7.19 11.81
CA PRO A 195 -37.83 -6.36 10.84
C PRO A 195 -39.01 -5.66 11.53
N ASP A 196 -39.23 -4.39 11.19
CA ASP A 196 -40.35 -3.62 11.70
C ASP A 196 -41.66 -4.37 11.41
N PRO A 197 -42.60 -4.44 12.38
CA PRO A 197 -43.90 -5.03 12.14
C PRO A 197 -44.61 -4.24 11.02
N ALA A 198 -45.10 -4.98 10.02
CA ALA A 198 -45.83 -4.47 8.87
C ALA A 198 -47.11 -3.72 9.23
#